data_AF-A0A9P5ZG11-F1
#
_entry.id   AF-A0A9P5ZG11-F1
#
_cell.length_a   1.000
_cell.length_b   1.000
_cell.length_c   1.000
_cell.angle_alpha   90.00
_cell.angle_beta   90.00
_cell.angle_gamma   90.00
#
_symmetry.space_group_name_H-M   'P 1'
#
loop_
_entity.id
_entity.type
_entity.pdbx_description
1 polymer ?
#
loop_
_entity_poly.entity_id
_entity_poly.type
_entity_poly.pdbx_seq_one_letter_code
_entity_poly.pdbx_strand_id
1 'polypeptide(L)'
;MSEWKDLVFLLSDLLQGQLASIEVLPGGLEEWEGIEVPPEAEKPSSRFPFVLVEGNLGIPKKVLYAVYMAAVNIPWRSSDARAANAATSIIILLNPAHQTALNHRKHLIRDGQLDAAKELLFTEHSARGSPEFGKQSMIWDHRRWCFGQIYGIIGSAVRVPYLMHWASSDEAQIFPRMNPSAIQHELDILEKTCEAYPRNYHGWSHWHLMINICFASIHLSEDSATKRRFFGIIEQAYTRLGSWVERHVGDYSAMHQRCLTQTLIEHLTRIELFTTDIANTNTLTVFALADHAESLVIAYPAHESVWMYLRVSMARLSPESRAEIRERVRNRSVSQRNFHLRLFEDWCSRPRGNTIHEEV
;
A
#
# COMPACT_ATOMS: atom_id res chain seq x y z
N MET A 1 28.95 20.16 17.48
CA MET A 1 28.61 20.13 16.03
C MET A 1 29.36 19.04 15.27
N SER A 2 30.68 18.85 15.48
CA SER A 2 31.44 17.75 14.85
C SER A 2 30.83 16.37 15.12
N GLU A 3 30.55 16.06 16.39
CA GLU A 3 30.05 14.74 16.82
C GLU A 3 28.72 14.35 16.17
N TRP A 4 27.75 15.26 16.11
CA TRP A 4 26.48 15.01 15.43
C TRP A 4 26.62 14.83 13.91
N LYS A 5 27.62 15.48 13.30
CA LYS A 5 27.91 15.32 11.89
C LYS A 5 28.43 13.90 11.62
N ASP A 6 29.30 13.38 12.48
CA ASP A 6 29.79 12.00 12.37
C ASP A 6 28.63 10.99 12.52
N LEU A 7 27.68 11.27 13.41
CA LEU A 7 26.47 10.46 13.57
C LEU A 7 25.53 10.50 12.34
N VAL A 8 25.53 11.57 11.54
CA VAL A 8 24.80 11.59 10.25
C VAL A 8 25.36 10.54 9.30
N PHE A 9 26.70 10.46 9.19
CA PHE A 9 27.35 9.47 8.34
C PHE A 9 27.18 8.05 8.89
N LEU A 10 27.34 7.87 10.21
CA LEU A 10 27.12 6.57 10.85
C LEU A 10 25.70 6.05 10.60
N LEU A 11 24.68 6.87 10.85
CA LEU A 11 23.30 6.46 10.63
C LEU A 11 23.01 6.20 9.14
N SER A 12 23.55 7.03 8.24
CA SER A 12 23.46 6.78 6.80
C SER A 12 24.07 5.43 6.42
N ASP A 13 25.26 5.12 6.92
CA ASP A 13 25.95 3.87 6.61
C ASP A 13 25.14 2.66 7.12
N LEU A 14 24.51 2.76 8.29
CA LEU A 14 23.56 1.76 8.81
C LEU A 14 22.32 1.60 7.91
N LEU A 15 21.70 2.70 7.49
CA LEU A 15 20.51 2.71 6.63
C LEU A 15 20.77 2.13 5.23
N GLN A 16 22.02 2.15 4.76
CA GLN A 16 22.45 1.56 3.49
C GLN A 16 22.93 0.10 3.62
N GLY A 17 22.99 -0.40 4.86
CA GLY A 17 23.32 -1.78 5.19
C GLY A 17 22.17 -2.75 4.94
N GLN A 18 22.37 -4.02 5.32
CA GLN A 18 21.33 -5.04 5.30
C GLN A 18 20.56 -5.00 6.62
N LEU A 19 19.47 -4.24 6.64
CA LEU A 19 18.57 -4.16 7.78
C LEU A 19 17.37 -5.09 7.60
N ALA A 20 16.86 -5.61 8.72
CA ALA A 20 15.58 -6.32 8.78
C ALA A 20 14.42 -5.33 8.97
N SER A 21 14.64 -4.28 9.76
CA SER A 21 13.66 -3.22 10.01
C SER A 21 14.31 -1.92 10.49
N ILE A 22 13.56 -0.82 10.43
CA ILE A 22 13.91 0.47 11.00
C ILE A 22 12.74 0.88 11.90
N GLU A 23 13.00 1.33 13.12
CA GLU A 23 11.98 1.83 14.05
C GLU A 23 12.45 3.11 14.74
N VAL A 24 11.54 4.07 14.92
CA VAL A 24 11.80 5.28 15.71
C VAL A 24 11.35 5.03 17.15
N LEU A 25 12.31 4.93 18.05
CA LEU A 25 12.08 4.62 19.45
C LEU A 25 11.72 5.89 20.25
N PRO A 26 10.86 5.81 21.28
CA PRO A 26 10.59 6.96 22.16
C PRO A 26 11.85 7.40 22.94
N GLY A 27 11.90 8.64 23.41
CA GLY A 27 13.00 9.11 24.27
C GLY A 27 14.30 9.46 23.52
N GLY A 28 15.42 9.50 24.25
CA GLY A 28 16.77 9.76 23.77
C GLY A 28 17.76 8.72 24.30
N LEU A 29 19.06 9.00 24.22
CA LEU A 29 20.09 8.03 24.58
C LEU A 29 19.99 7.54 26.03
N GLU A 30 19.68 8.42 26.97
CA GLU A 30 19.60 8.11 28.40
C GLU A 30 18.62 6.97 28.70
N GLU A 31 17.50 6.93 27.97
CA GLU A 31 16.48 5.90 28.12
C GLU A 31 16.90 4.53 27.52
N TRP A 32 17.88 4.50 26.60
CA TRP A 32 18.29 3.28 25.88
C TRP A 32 19.71 2.80 26.22
N GLU A 33 20.56 3.62 26.84
CA GLU A 33 21.93 3.24 27.24
C GLU A 33 21.95 2.11 28.29
N GLY A 34 20.89 2.00 29.10
CA GLY A 34 20.76 1.00 30.15
C GLY A 34 20.24 -0.36 29.71
N ILE A 35 19.78 -0.52 28.46
CA ILE A 35 19.12 -1.75 28.04
C ILE A 35 20.12 -2.92 27.95
N GLU A 36 19.62 -4.12 28.19
CA GLU A 36 20.34 -5.35 27.88
C GLU A 36 20.18 -5.64 26.38
N VAL A 37 21.32 -5.83 25.70
CA VAL A 37 21.40 -6.29 24.32
C VAL A 37 22.19 -7.60 24.28
N PRO A 38 21.99 -8.45 23.24
CA PRO A 38 22.79 -9.65 23.09
C PRO A 38 24.30 -9.35 23.09
N PRO A 39 25.17 -10.27 23.56
CA PRO A 39 26.61 -10.03 23.69
C PRO A 39 27.33 -9.59 22.40
N GLU A 40 26.81 -10.00 21.25
CA GLU A 40 27.31 -9.67 19.92
C GLU A 40 26.85 -8.30 19.39
N ALA A 41 25.86 -7.67 20.03
CA ALA A 41 25.32 -6.38 19.64
C ALA A 41 26.10 -5.22 20.31
N GLU A 42 26.32 -4.14 19.57
CA GLU A 42 26.93 -2.93 20.12
C GLU A 42 25.96 -2.24 21.08
N LYS A 43 26.40 -2.02 22.32
CA LYS A 43 25.57 -1.38 23.35
C LYS A 43 25.39 0.11 23.03
N PRO A 44 24.16 0.66 23.15
CA PRO A 44 23.94 2.08 22.92
C PRO A 44 24.84 2.95 23.79
N SER A 45 25.47 3.95 23.18
CA SER A 45 26.41 4.88 23.82
C SER A 45 26.44 6.22 23.10
N SER A 46 27.20 7.21 23.58
CA SER A 46 27.33 8.50 22.89
C SER A 46 27.90 8.39 21.47
N ARG A 47 28.77 7.40 21.23
CA ARG A 47 29.39 7.14 19.92
C ARG A 47 28.53 6.28 18.99
N PHE A 48 27.67 5.45 19.57
CA PHE A 48 26.70 4.62 18.86
C PHE A 48 25.33 4.72 19.55
N PRO A 49 24.56 5.79 19.32
CA PRO A 49 23.34 6.07 20.07
C PRO A 49 22.11 5.34 19.51
N PHE A 50 22.32 4.20 18.85
CA PHE A 50 21.29 3.41 18.18
C PHE A 50 21.18 2.04 18.85
N VAL A 51 20.02 1.40 18.69
CA VAL A 51 19.82 0.01 19.11
C VAL A 51 19.86 -0.83 17.84
N LEU A 52 20.84 -1.71 17.69
CA LEU A 52 20.94 -2.60 16.53
C LEU A 52 21.01 -4.06 16.99
N VAL A 53 19.91 -4.78 16.83
CA VAL A 53 19.78 -6.18 17.28
C VAL A 53 19.20 -7.01 16.16
N GLU A 54 19.92 -8.05 15.74
CA GLU A 54 19.50 -8.98 14.67
C GLU A 54 19.09 -8.26 13.36
N GLY A 55 19.78 -7.16 13.04
CA GLY A 55 19.48 -6.33 11.86
C GLY A 55 18.30 -5.38 12.02
N ASN A 56 17.63 -5.33 13.17
CA ASN A 56 16.59 -4.35 13.47
C ASN A 56 17.22 -3.08 14.04
N LEU A 57 17.06 -1.96 13.34
CA LEU A 57 17.63 -0.68 13.73
C LEU A 57 16.59 0.18 14.45
N GLY A 58 16.74 0.32 15.77
CA GLY A 58 16.01 1.26 16.60
C GLY A 58 16.76 2.59 16.74
N ILE A 59 16.07 3.69 16.44
CA ILE A 59 16.63 5.04 16.47
C ILE A 59 15.88 5.87 17.51
N PRO A 60 16.50 6.22 18.66
CA PRO A 60 15.87 7.08 19.65
C PRO A 60 15.44 8.43 19.06
N LYS A 61 14.19 8.84 19.29
CA LYS A 61 13.57 10.01 18.64
C LYS A 61 14.32 11.31 18.90
N LYS A 62 14.78 11.57 20.14
CA LYS A 62 15.58 12.77 20.48
C LYS A 62 16.92 12.77 19.73
N VAL A 63 17.54 11.59 19.57
CA VAL A 63 18.78 11.42 18.78
C VAL A 63 18.50 11.69 17.31
N LEU A 64 17.42 11.13 16.75
CA LEU A 64 17.01 11.39 15.36
C LEU A 64 16.81 12.89 15.09
N TYR A 65 16.18 13.64 16.01
CA TYR A 65 16.05 15.09 15.87
C TYR A 65 17.41 15.80 15.88
N ALA A 66 18.34 15.42 16.76
CA ALA A 66 19.66 16.02 16.82
C ALA A 66 20.48 15.74 15.53
N VAL A 67 20.45 14.49 15.06
CA VAL A 67 21.11 14.08 13.81
C VAL A 67 20.46 14.74 12.60
N TYR A 68 19.14 14.91 12.59
CA TYR A 68 18.43 15.69 11.57
C TYR A 68 18.90 17.15 11.53
N MET A 69 19.01 17.81 12.69
CA MET A 69 19.50 19.18 12.76
C MET A 69 20.95 19.31 12.27
N ALA A 70 21.79 18.28 12.44
CA ALA A 70 23.10 18.23 11.82
C ALA A 70 23.02 18.04 10.29
N ALA A 71 22.16 17.11 9.82
CA ALA A 71 21.99 16.80 8.41
C ALA A 71 21.52 18.01 7.57
N VAL A 72 20.57 18.80 8.08
CA VAL A 72 20.09 20.01 7.38
C VAL A 72 21.15 21.10 7.23
N ASN A 73 22.17 21.10 8.09
CA ASN A 73 23.28 22.05 8.05
C ASN A 73 24.45 21.58 7.16
N ILE A 74 24.42 20.34 6.66
CA ILE A 74 25.35 19.89 5.63
C ILE A 74 24.94 20.56 4.31
N PRO A 75 25.85 21.18 3.54
CA PRO A 75 25.53 21.79 2.24
C PRO A 75 25.36 20.72 1.14
N TRP A 76 24.52 19.72 1.40
CA TRP A 76 24.39 18.46 0.65
C TRP A 76 24.06 18.64 -0.83
N ARG A 77 23.53 19.79 -1.25
CA ARG A 77 23.27 20.10 -2.66
C ARG A 77 24.53 20.35 -3.49
N SER A 78 25.61 20.76 -2.84
CA SER A 78 26.90 21.09 -3.45
C SER A 78 28.03 20.20 -2.94
N SER A 79 27.72 19.22 -2.08
CA SER A 79 28.69 18.28 -1.53
C SER A 79 28.94 17.11 -2.48
N ASP A 80 29.92 16.28 -2.15
CA ASP A 80 30.09 14.97 -2.78
C ASP A 80 28.87 14.06 -2.54
N ALA A 81 28.79 12.98 -3.33
CA ALA A 81 27.69 12.03 -3.30
C ALA A 81 27.49 11.36 -1.93
N ARG A 82 28.56 11.14 -1.16
CA ARG A 82 28.47 10.49 0.16
C ARG A 82 27.78 11.41 1.15
N ALA A 83 28.20 12.66 1.23
CA ALA A 83 27.58 13.67 2.09
C ALA A 83 26.15 13.98 1.65
N ALA A 84 25.90 14.01 0.33
CA ALA A 84 24.57 14.17 -0.23
C ALA A 84 23.62 13.01 0.16
N ASN A 85 24.07 11.77 -0.02
CA ASN A 85 23.30 10.59 0.36
C ASN A 85 23.02 10.60 1.87
N ALA A 86 24.05 10.82 2.69
CA ALA A 86 23.91 10.79 4.15
C ALA A 86 22.92 11.83 4.68
N ALA A 87 23.08 13.09 4.28
CA ALA A 87 22.17 14.14 4.72
C ALA A 87 20.73 13.89 4.23
N THR A 88 20.54 13.51 2.96
CA THR A 88 19.20 13.30 2.40
C THR A 88 18.49 12.09 3.01
N SER A 89 19.20 11.00 3.33
CA SER A 89 18.63 9.84 4.03
C SER A 89 18.02 10.24 5.38
N ILE A 90 18.76 11.03 6.18
CA ILE A 90 18.29 11.46 7.51
C ILE A 90 17.14 12.46 7.38
N ILE A 91 17.25 13.40 6.43
CA ILE A 91 16.18 14.38 6.18
C ILE A 91 14.88 13.67 5.82
N ILE A 92 14.92 12.66 4.96
CA ILE A 92 13.71 11.92 4.53
C ILE A 92 13.19 11.01 5.63
N LEU A 93 14.07 10.38 6.41
CA LEU A 93 13.66 9.52 7.52
C LEU A 93 12.76 10.25 8.52
N LEU A 94 13.06 11.52 8.81
CA LEU A 94 12.24 12.35 9.70
C LEU A 94 11.16 13.16 8.96
N ASN A 95 11.44 13.62 7.73
CA ASN A 95 10.53 14.39 6.89
C ASN A 95 10.33 13.71 5.52
N PRO A 96 9.48 12.66 5.45
CA PRO A 96 9.27 11.88 4.23
C PRO A 96 8.65 12.66 3.08
N ALA A 97 8.08 13.83 3.33
CA ALA A 97 7.53 14.73 2.31
C ALA A 97 8.56 15.75 1.79
N HIS A 98 9.83 15.67 2.19
CA HIS A 98 10.86 16.64 1.80
C HIS A 98 11.27 16.49 0.31
N GLN A 99 10.47 17.08 -0.58
CA GLN A 99 10.57 16.90 -2.03
C GLN A 99 11.95 17.20 -2.62
N THR A 100 12.64 18.25 -2.14
CA THR A 100 13.98 18.58 -2.62
C THR A 100 15.00 17.48 -2.31
N ALA A 101 14.86 16.81 -1.17
CA ALA A 101 15.77 15.73 -0.79
C ALA A 101 15.48 14.49 -1.63
N LEU A 102 14.19 14.14 -1.81
CA LEU A 102 13.77 13.04 -2.70
C LEU A 102 14.26 13.26 -4.13
N ASN A 103 14.08 14.46 -4.69
CA ASN A 103 14.55 14.79 -6.04
C ASN A 103 16.08 14.70 -6.15
N HIS A 104 16.82 15.14 -5.13
CA HIS A 104 18.27 14.99 -5.11
C HIS A 104 18.69 13.51 -5.09
N ARG A 105 17.98 12.65 -4.36
CA ARG A 105 18.21 11.19 -4.40
C ARG A 105 17.90 10.59 -5.77
N LYS A 106 16.88 11.08 -6.48
CA LYS A 106 16.65 10.68 -7.88
C LYS A 106 17.83 11.05 -8.79
N HIS A 107 18.49 12.18 -8.55
CA HIS A 107 19.72 12.53 -9.25
C HIS A 107 20.86 11.58 -8.91
N LEU A 108 21.11 11.31 -7.62
CA LEU A 108 22.12 10.33 -7.20
C LEU A 108 21.90 8.94 -7.82
N ILE A 109 20.65 8.50 -7.95
CA ILE A 109 20.31 7.22 -8.59
C ILE A 109 20.61 7.26 -10.09
N ARG A 110 20.22 8.32 -10.80
CA ARG A 110 20.51 8.49 -12.24
C ARG A 110 22.00 8.56 -12.53
N ASP A 111 22.76 9.17 -11.64
CA ASP A 111 24.21 9.33 -11.77
C ASP A 111 24.99 8.08 -11.32
N GLY A 112 24.29 7.00 -10.93
CA GLY A 112 24.88 5.74 -10.47
C GLY A 112 25.57 5.82 -9.09
N GLN A 113 25.32 6.90 -8.34
CA GLN A 113 25.89 7.14 -7.01
C GLN A 113 25.05 6.53 -5.88
N LEU A 114 23.79 6.18 -6.14
CA LEU A 114 22.88 5.52 -5.22
C LEU A 114 22.15 4.39 -5.94
N ASP A 115 22.07 3.22 -5.32
CA ASP A 115 21.38 2.07 -5.90
C ASP A 115 19.86 2.16 -5.70
N ALA A 116 19.09 2.00 -6.77
CA ALA A 116 17.63 2.11 -6.71
C ALA A 116 16.98 0.97 -5.91
N ALA A 117 17.56 -0.23 -5.90
CA ALA A 117 17.03 -1.35 -5.13
C ALA A 117 17.24 -1.15 -3.62
N LYS A 118 18.42 -0.64 -3.23
CA LYS A 118 18.67 -0.20 -1.85
C LYS A 118 17.74 0.93 -1.42
N GLU A 119 17.41 1.85 -2.33
CA GLU A 119 16.45 2.92 -2.04
C GLU A 119 15.02 2.38 -1.77
N LEU A 120 14.61 1.34 -2.48
CA LEU A 120 13.35 0.65 -2.20
C LEU A 120 13.36 -0.05 -0.84
N LEU A 121 14.47 -0.67 -0.44
CA LEU A 121 14.61 -1.26 0.90
C LEU A 121 14.54 -0.19 1.99
N PHE A 122 15.29 0.91 1.84
CA PHE A 122 15.24 2.04 2.76
C PHE A 122 13.82 2.57 2.96
N THR A 123 13.10 2.82 1.86
CA THR A 123 11.72 3.32 1.92
C THR A 123 10.73 2.27 2.42
N GLU A 124 10.97 0.97 2.20
CA GLU A 124 10.14 -0.12 2.75
C GLU A 124 10.26 -0.16 4.26
N HIS A 125 11.48 -0.28 4.79
CA HIS A 125 11.71 -0.42 6.22
C HIS A 125 11.20 0.82 6.96
N SER A 126 11.40 2.01 6.39
CA SER A 126 10.89 3.27 6.95
C SER A 126 9.36 3.34 6.94
N ALA A 127 8.70 2.92 5.85
CA ALA A 127 7.23 2.93 5.75
C ALA A 127 6.56 1.90 6.68
N ARG A 128 7.22 0.78 6.96
CA ARG A 128 6.72 -0.25 7.90
C ARG A 128 6.92 0.14 9.36
N GLY A 129 8.03 0.82 9.67
CA GLY A 129 8.36 1.23 11.04
C GLY A 129 7.75 2.57 11.48
N SER A 130 7.19 3.35 10.55
CA SER A 130 6.63 4.67 10.84
C SER A 130 5.34 4.94 10.06
N PRO A 131 4.18 5.01 10.74
CA PRO A 131 2.92 5.44 10.14
C PRO A 131 3.02 6.83 9.47
N GLU A 132 3.82 7.72 10.07
CA GLU A 132 4.06 9.07 9.55
C GLU A 132 4.78 9.05 8.19
N PHE A 133 5.58 8.02 7.95
CA PHE A 133 6.26 7.78 6.67
C PHE A 133 5.33 7.11 5.67
N GLY A 134 4.67 6.03 6.09
CA GLY A 134 3.76 5.24 5.24
C GLY A 134 2.53 6.01 4.73
N LYS A 135 2.13 7.10 5.41
CA LYS A 135 1.01 7.95 4.96
C LYS A 135 1.39 9.05 3.97
N GLN A 136 2.66 9.22 3.60
CA GLN A 136 3.05 10.30 2.67
C GLN A 136 2.93 9.90 1.20
N SER A 137 2.19 10.67 0.42
CA SER A 137 2.07 10.48 -1.04
C SER A 137 3.42 10.50 -1.76
N MET A 138 4.29 11.44 -1.39
CA MET A 138 5.61 11.66 -2.00
C MET A 138 6.51 10.42 -1.94
N ILE A 139 6.40 9.61 -0.87
CA ILE A 139 7.17 8.37 -0.74
C ILE A 139 6.67 7.33 -1.73
N TRP A 140 5.36 7.14 -1.85
CA TRP A 140 4.80 6.21 -2.83
C TRP A 140 5.13 6.62 -4.26
N ASP A 141 5.14 7.92 -4.57
CA ASP A 141 5.54 8.43 -5.89
C ASP A 141 7.04 8.23 -6.14
N HIS A 142 7.88 8.39 -5.11
CA HIS A 142 9.30 8.08 -5.19
C HIS A 142 9.58 6.59 -5.40
N ARG A 143 8.85 5.71 -4.70
CA ARG A 143 8.91 4.25 -4.89
C ARG A 143 8.54 3.86 -6.32
N ARG A 144 7.42 4.39 -6.86
CA ARG A 144 7.02 4.19 -8.27
C ARG A 144 8.11 4.59 -9.24
N TRP A 145 8.76 5.73 -8.99
CA TRP A 145 9.87 6.19 -9.82
C TRP A 145 11.07 5.23 -9.77
N CYS A 146 11.42 4.73 -8.57
CA CYS A 146 12.49 3.74 -8.39
C CYS A 146 12.19 2.44 -9.15
N PHE A 147 10.94 1.96 -9.12
CA PHE A 147 10.54 0.81 -9.94
C PHE A 147 10.79 1.05 -11.44
N GLY A 148 10.50 2.25 -11.93
CA GLY A 148 10.79 2.63 -13.31
C GLY A 148 12.28 2.62 -13.65
N GLN A 149 13.17 2.88 -12.68
CA GLN A 149 14.62 2.77 -12.90
C GLN A 149 15.10 1.31 -12.93
N ILE A 150 14.52 0.44 -12.11
CA ILE A 150 14.93 -0.97 -11.99
C ILE A 150 14.37 -1.83 -13.13
N TYR A 151 13.07 -1.66 -13.42
CA TYR A 151 12.34 -2.52 -14.35
C TYR A 151 12.12 -1.89 -15.72
N GLY A 152 12.41 -0.60 -15.88
CA GLY A 152 11.97 0.18 -17.04
C GLY A 152 10.46 0.41 -17.03
N ILE A 153 9.97 1.20 -17.99
CA ILE A 153 8.55 1.49 -18.17
C ILE A 153 7.96 0.72 -19.36
N ILE A 154 6.65 0.49 -19.35
CA ILE A 154 5.93 -0.20 -20.42
C ILE A 154 6.11 0.51 -21.78
N GLY A 155 5.91 1.83 -21.87
CA GLY A 155 6.14 2.64 -23.07
C GLY A 155 4.94 2.73 -24.02
N SER A 156 5.09 3.56 -25.08
CA SER A 156 4.00 4.09 -25.93
C SER A 156 3.42 3.12 -26.98
N ALA A 157 3.98 1.93 -27.15
CA ALA A 157 3.50 0.96 -28.15
C ALA A 157 2.25 0.17 -27.69
N VAL A 158 1.69 0.50 -26.52
CA VAL A 158 0.76 -0.35 -25.78
C VAL A 158 -0.69 0.08 -25.94
N ARG A 159 -1.55 -0.91 -26.21
CA ARG A 159 -3.00 -0.78 -26.12
C ARG A 159 -3.51 -1.75 -25.07
N VAL A 160 -4.03 -1.23 -23.96
CA VAL A 160 -4.81 -2.01 -22.99
C VAL A 160 -6.30 -1.77 -23.24
N PRO A 161 -7.16 -2.80 -23.07
CA PRO A 161 -8.60 -2.61 -23.18
C PRO A 161 -9.10 -1.60 -22.15
N TYR A 162 -10.00 -0.71 -22.58
CA TYR A 162 -10.68 0.18 -21.63
C TYR A 162 -11.62 -0.62 -20.75
N LEU A 163 -11.42 -0.51 -19.44
CA LEU A 163 -12.33 -1.01 -18.42
C LEU A 163 -12.49 0.11 -17.39
N MET A 164 -13.73 0.53 -17.13
CA MET A 164 -14.02 1.63 -16.19
C MET A 164 -13.37 1.34 -14.83
N HIS A 165 -12.70 2.35 -14.24
CA HIS A 165 -11.89 2.26 -13.02
C HIS A 165 -10.56 1.50 -13.13
N TRP A 166 -10.14 1.13 -14.34
CA TRP A 166 -8.84 0.52 -14.60
C TRP A 166 -8.02 1.37 -15.56
N ALA A 167 -6.70 1.14 -15.53
CA ALA A 167 -5.75 1.91 -16.30
C ALA A 167 -6.12 1.99 -17.79
N SER A 168 -6.18 3.23 -18.28
CA SER A 168 -6.24 3.53 -19.70
C SER A 168 -4.91 3.15 -20.40
N SER A 169 -4.95 3.14 -21.73
CA SER A 169 -3.72 2.96 -22.52
C SER A 169 -2.68 4.04 -22.24
N ASP A 170 -3.08 5.28 -21.95
CA ASP A 170 -2.14 6.37 -21.67
C ASP A 170 -1.50 6.21 -20.28
N GLU A 171 -2.28 5.82 -19.28
CA GLU A 171 -1.75 5.56 -17.93
C GLU A 171 -0.81 4.36 -17.93
N ALA A 172 -1.13 3.31 -18.69
CA ALA A 172 -0.30 2.11 -18.76
C ALA A 172 1.11 2.38 -19.29
N GLN A 173 1.33 3.42 -20.12
CA GLN A 173 2.64 3.71 -20.71
C GLN A 173 3.72 4.02 -19.69
N ILE A 174 3.33 4.62 -18.55
CA ILE A 174 4.27 5.03 -17.49
C ILE A 174 4.44 3.98 -16.40
N PHE A 175 3.72 2.85 -16.47
CA PHE A 175 3.84 1.79 -15.47
C PHE A 175 5.19 1.08 -15.57
N PRO A 176 5.78 0.69 -14.43
CA PRO A 176 6.99 -0.11 -14.43
C PRO A 176 6.72 -1.54 -14.89
N ARG A 177 7.67 -2.17 -15.61
CA ARG A 177 7.57 -3.57 -16.07
C ARG A 177 7.92 -4.58 -14.97
N MET A 178 7.24 -4.46 -13.83
CA MET A 178 7.51 -5.29 -12.65
C MET A 178 7.18 -6.76 -12.91
N ASN A 179 8.03 -7.66 -12.39
CA ASN A 179 7.74 -9.09 -12.42
C ASN A 179 6.73 -9.48 -11.31
N PRO A 180 6.09 -10.66 -11.40
CA PRO A 180 5.10 -11.11 -10.42
C PRO A 180 5.61 -11.10 -8.97
N SER A 181 6.84 -11.56 -8.71
CA SER A 181 7.41 -11.58 -7.35
C SER A 181 7.58 -10.19 -6.74
N ALA A 182 7.97 -9.19 -7.55
CA ALA A 182 8.13 -7.82 -7.08
C ALA A 182 6.78 -7.18 -6.74
N ILE A 183 5.73 -7.47 -7.52
CA ILE A 183 4.38 -6.99 -7.22
C ILE A 183 3.86 -7.64 -5.94
N GLN A 184 4.03 -8.95 -5.79
CA GLN A 184 3.61 -9.66 -4.58
C GLN A 184 4.28 -9.09 -3.33
N HIS A 185 5.60 -8.86 -3.39
CA HIS A 185 6.35 -8.23 -2.32
C HIS A 185 5.82 -6.83 -1.98
N GLU A 186 5.52 -6.00 -2.99
CA GLU A 186 4.96 -4.67 -2.74
C GLU A 186 3.58 -4.71 -2.09
N LEU A 187 2.72 -5.67 -2.48
CA LEU A 187 1.43 -5.89 -1.81
C LEU A 187 1.61 -6.31 -0.33
N ASP A 188 2.66 -7.08 -0.01
CA ASP A 188 2.97 -7.46 1.38
C ASP A 188 3.46 -6.29 2.23
N ILE A 189 4.17 -5.34 1.63
CA ILE A 189 4.54 -4.08 2.29
C ILE A 189 3.28 -3.25 2.55
N LEU A 190 2.41 -3.11 1.55
CA LEU A 190 1.19 -2.33 1.64
C LEU A 190 0.23 -2.86 2.71
N GLU A 191 0.07 -4.18 2.84
CA GLU A 191 -0.75 -4.76 3.90
C GLU A 191 -0.24 -4.31 5.29
N LYS A 192 1.07 -4.40 5.54
CA LYS A 192 1.68 -3.98 6.81
C LYS A 192 1.56 -2.48 7.04
N THR A 193 1.75 -1.67 6.01
CA THR A 193 1.68 -0.21 6.13
C THR A 193 0.25 0.29 6.32
N CYS A 194 -0.74 -0.36 5.70
CA CYS A 194 -2.16 -0.08 5.95
C CYS A 194 -2.63 -0.54 7.33
N GLU A 195 -1.97 -1.56 7.91
CA GLU A 195 -2.24 -2.01 9.30
C GLU A 195 -1.75 -0.96 10.29
N ALA A 196 -0.53 -0.45 10.06
CA ALA A 196 0.11 0.55 10.93
C ALA A 196 -0.59 1.93 10.88
N TYR A 197 -1.21 2.27 9.75
CA TYR A 197 -2.00 3.50 9.60
C TYR A 197 -3.38 3.19 8.99
N PRO A 198 -4.42 3.02 9.83
CA PRO A 198 -5.76 2.73 9.35
C PRO A 198 -6.24 3.78 8.35
N ARG A 199 -6.94 3.33 7.29
CA ARG A 199 -7.45 4.20 6.21
C ARG A 199 -6.34 4.95 5.46
N ASN A 200 -5.19 4.32 5.26
CA ASN A 200 -4.11 4.86 4.44
C ASN A 200 -4.54 4.99 2.97
N TYR A 201 -5.12 6.14 2.61
CA TYR A 201 -5.59 6.40 1.24
C TYR A 201 -4.46 6.24 0.20
N HIS A 202 -3.25 6.69 0.52
CA HIS A 202 -2.12 6.60 -0.39
C HIS A 202 -1.61 5.16 -0.54
N GLY A 203 -1.62 4.38 0.55
CA GLY A 203 -1.36 2.94 0.53
C GLY A 203 -2.36 2.21 -0.37
N TRP A 204 -3.67 2.41 -0.16
CA TRP A 204 -4.70 1.79 -1.00
C TRP A 204 -4.68 2.26 -2.46
N SER A 205 -4.30 3.51 -2.71
CA SER A 205 -4.08 4.01 -4.07
C SER A 205 -2.88 3.32 -4.75
N HIS A 206 -1.82 3.04 -3.99
CA HIS A 206 -0.67 2.28 -4.49
C HIS A 206 -1.00 0.79 -4.68
N TRP A 207 -1.83 0.21 -3.81
CA TRP A 207 -2.40 -1.14 -4.01
C TRP A 207 -3.14 -1.23 -5.34
N HIS A 208 -4.03 -0.27 -5.60
CA HIS A 208 -4.76 -0.20 -6.86
C HIS A 208 -3.82 -0.13 -8.07
N LEU A 209 -2.74 0.65 -7.98
CA LEU A 209 -1.69 0.69 -9.01
C LEU A 209 -1.04 -0.68 -9.23
N MET A 210 -0.73 -1.45 -8.18
CA MET A 210 -0.16 -2.79 -8.32
C MET A 210 -1.09 -3.73 -9.08
N ILE A 211 -2.40 -3.64 -8.84
CA ILE A 211 -3.40 -4.42 -9.59
C ILE A 211 -3.52 -3.92 -11.05
N ASN A 212 -3.43 -2.60 -11.29
CA ASN A 212 -3.36 -2.04 -12.64
C ASN A 212 -2.14 -2.53 -13.43
N ILE A 213 -0.98 -2.67 -12.79
CA ILE A 213 0.22 -3.23 -13.41
C ILE A 213 -0.02 -4.70 -13.79
N CYS A 214 -0.68 -5.48 -12.92
CA CYS A 214 -1.06 -6.86 -13.25
C CYS A 214 -1.99 -6.90 -14.47
N PHE A 215 -3.03 -6.07 -14.49
CA PHE A 215 -3.97 -5.98 -15.61
C PHE A 215 -3.27 -5.64 -16.93
N ALA A 216 -2.45 -4.59 -16.94
CA ALA A 216 -1.69 -4.21 -18.12
C ALA A 216 -0.74 -5.34 -18.57
N SER A 217 -0.03 -5.97 -17.62
CA SER A 217 0.93 -7.04 -17.91
C SER A 217 0.27 -8.30 -18.49
N ILE A 218 -0.96 -8.63 -18.07
CA ILE A 218 -1.76 -9.72 -18.64
C ILE A 218 -2.04 -9.47 -20.13
N HIS A 219 -2.40 -8.25 -20.51
CA HIS A 219 -2.71 -7.91 -21.90
C HIS A 219 -1.47 -7.76 -22.78
N LEU A 220 -0.32 -7.47 -22.19
CA LEU A 220 0.94 -7.27 -22.90
C LEU A 220 1.79 -8.52 -23.05
N SER A 221 1.63 -9.48 -22.15
CA SER A 221 2.35 -10.75 -22.25
C SER A 221 1.76 -11.57 -23.41
N GLU A 222 2.61 -12.28 -24.15
CA GLU A 222 2.18 -13.31 -25.09
C GLU A 222 2.16 -14.70 -24.42
N ASP A 223 2.93 -14.87 -23.35
CA ASP A 223 3.10 -16.12 -22.63
C ASP A 223 1.94 -16.40 -21.66
N SER A 224 1.25 -17.52 -21.87
CA SER A 224 0.12 -17.95 -21.04
C SER A 224 0.52 -18.22 -19.60
N ALA A 225 1.73 -18.72 -19.34
CA ALA A 225 2.20 -19.00 -17.99
C ALA A 225 2.42 -17.69 -17.21
N THR A 226 3.04 -16.68 -17.82
CA THR A 226 3.23 -15.34 -17.26
C THR A 226 1.88 -14.66 -17.01
N LYS A 227 0.97 -14.70 -17.99
CA LYS A 227 -0.42 -14.24 -17.83
C LYS A 227 -1.08 -14.84 -16.59
N ARG A 228 -1.00 -16.16 -16.43
CA ARG A 228 -1.59 -16.87 -15.29
C ARG A 228 -0.98 -16.45 -13.95
N ARG A 229 0.33 -16.18 -13.90
CA ARG A 229 1.00 -15.68 -12.68
C ARG A 229 0.47 -14.32 -12.24
N PHE A 230 0.34 -13.36 -13.16
CA PHE A 230 -0.25 -12.05 -12.84
C PHE A 230 -1.71 -12.17 -12.41
N PHE A 231 -2.49 -13.00 -13.09
CA PHE A 231 -3.87 -13.23 -12.69
C PHE A 231 -3.96 -13.90 -11.30
N GLY A 232 -3.06 -14.84 -10.98
CA GLY A 232 -2.97 -15.45 -9.66
C GLY A 232 -2.71 -14.44 -8.54
N ILE A 233 -1.97 -13.36 -8.81
CA ILE A 233 -1.79 -12.25 -7.86
C ILE A 233 -3.11 -11.52 -7.62
N ILE A 234 -3.90 -11.28 -8.67
CA ILE A 234 -5.23 -10.63 -8.56
C ILE A 234 -6.18 -11.50 -7.71
N GLU A 235 -6.18 -12.82 -7.95
CA GLU A 235 -6.96 -13.78 -7.16
C GLU A 235 -6.53 -13.77 -5.68
N GLN A 236 -5.22 -13.82 -5.40
CA GLN A 236 -4.71 -13.75 -4.03
C GLN A 236 -5.03 -12.40 -3.36
N ALA A 237 -4.92 -11.29 -4.09
CA ALA A 237 -5.27 -9.96 -3.59
C ALA A 237 -6.76 -9.88 -3.21
N TYR A 238 -7.65 -10.46 -4.02
CA TYR A 238 -9.08 -10.55 -3.70
C TYR A 238 -9.33 -11.34 -2.40
N THR A 239 -8.69 -12.50 -2.24
CA THR A 239 -8.80 -13.31 -1.02
C THR A 239 -8.21 -12.62 0.20
N ARG A 240 -7.10 -11.89 0.07
CA ARG A 240 -6.51 -11.10 1.17
C ARG A 240 -7.42 -9.95 1.60
N LEU A 241 -7.97 -9.21 0.64
CA LEU A 241 -8.98 -8.17 0.88
C LEU A 241 -10.23 -8.77 1.55
N GLY A 242 -10.58 -10.00 1.17
CA GLY A 242 -11.32 -11.00 1.96
C GLY A 242 -11.25 -10.82 3.46
N SER A 243 -10.18 -11.42 3.98
CA SER A 243 -9.86 -11.51 5.40
C SER A 243 -9.49 -10.16 6.01
N TRP A 244 -9.04 -9.19 5.21
CA TRP A 244 -8.79 -7.83 5.70
C TRP A 244 -10.07 -7.14 6.14
N VAL A 245 -11.10 -7.16 5.28
CA VAL A 245 -12.37 -6.47 5.55
C VAL A 245 -13.09 -7.04 6.77
N GLU A 246 -12.96 -8.36 7.00
CA GLU A 246 -13.49 -9.02 8.20
C GLU A 246 -12.83 -8.53 9.50
N ARG A 247 -11.53 -8.19 9.46
CA ARG A 247 -10.77 -7.64 10.60
C ARG A 247 -10.89 -6.12 10.72
N HIS A 248 -11.15 -5.43 9.62
CA HIS A 248 -11.15 -3.98 9.50
C HIS A 248 -12.46 -3.44 8.92
N VAL A 249 -13.57 -3.71 9.60
CA VAL A 249 -14.94 -3.35 9.15
C VAL A 249 -15.15 -1.85 8.95
N GLY A 250 -14.27 -1.00 9.48
CA GLY A 250 -14.26 0.45 9.30
C GLY A 250 -13.44 0.97 8.11
N ASP A 251 -12.81 0.08 7.31
CA ASP A 251 -11.97 0.44 6.18
C ASP A 251 -12.72 0.35 4.85
N TYR A 252 -13.34 1.47 4.49
CA TYR A 252 -14.06 1.61 3.21
C TYR A 252 -13.13 1.44 2.00
N SER A 253 -11.86 1.82 2.10
CA SER A 253 -10.93 1.74 0.96
C SER A 253 -10.65 0.30 0.59
N ALA A 254 -10.45 -0.57 1.60
CA ALA A 254 -10.28 -2.01 1.37
C ALA A 254 -11.52 -2.66 0.73
N MET A 255 -12.72 -2.30 1.22
CA MET A 255 -13.99 -2.77 0.65
C MET A 255 -14.14 -2.33 -0.82
N HIS A 256 -13.80 -1.08 -1.13
CA HIS A 256 -13.81 -0.55 -2.48
C HIS A 256 -12.83 -1.30 -3.39
N GLN A 257 -11.58 -1.49 -2.94
CA GLN A 257 -10.58 -2.27 -3.68
C GLN A 257 -11.04 -3.70 -3.94
N ARG A 258 -11.74 -4.32 -2.99
CA ARG A 258 -12.29 -5.67 -3.16
C ARG A 258 -13.37 -5.71 -4.26
N CYS A 259 -14.30 -4.77 -4.25
CA CYS A 259 -15.34 -4.65 -5.29
C CYS A 259 -14.73 -4.44 -6.68
N LEU A 260 -13.72 -3.57 -6.77
CA LEU A 260 -12.98 -3.36 -8.02
C LEU A 260 -12.32 -4.67 -8.44
N THR A 261 -11.50 -5.27 -7.58
CA THR A 261 -10.74 -6.50 -7.90
C THR A 261 -11.65 -7.62 -8.40
N GLN A 262 -12.83 -7.81 -7.82
CA GLN A 262 -13.81 -8.76 -8.35
C GLN A 262 -14.32 -8.37 -9.75
N THR A 263 -14.61 -7.09 -9.99
CA THR A 263 -15.00 -6.61 -11.33
C THR A 263 -13.96 -6.96 -12.38
N LEU A 264 -12.67 -6.85 -12.02
CA LEU A 264 -11.59 -7.24 -12.91
C LEU A 264 -11.54 -8.75 -13.14
N ILE A 265 -11.64 -9.57 -12.09
CA ILE A 265 -11.66 -11.03 -12.20
C ILE A 265 -12.81 -11.49 -13.11
N GLU A 266 -14.02 -10.96 -12.91
CA GLU A 266 -15.18 -11.26 -13.75
C GLU A 266 -14.95 -10.85 -15.21
N HIS A 267 -14.37 -9.66 -15.45
CA HIS A 267 -14.04 -9.21 -16.79
C HIS A 267 -13.07 -10.18 -17.49
N LEU A 268 -11.95 -10.47 -16.84
CA LEU A 268 -10.87 -11.32 -17.39
C LEU A 268 -11.34 -12.77 -17.62
N THR A 269 -12.24 -13.27 -16.77
CA THR A 269 -12.88 -14.59 -16.96
C THR A 269 -13.86 -14.58 -18.13
N ARG A 270 -14.65 -13.51 -18.27
CA ARG A 270 -15.66 -13.38 -19.34
C ARG A 270 -15.05 -13.26 -20.73
N ILE A 271 -13.90 -12.61 -20.86
CA ILE A 271 -13.16 -12.54 -22.13
C ILE A 271 -12.32 -13.80 -22.39
N GLU A 272 -12.57 -14.88 -21.62
CA GLU A 272 -11.96 -16.21 -21.77
C GLU A 272 -10.42 -16.21 -21.73
N LEU A 273 -9.81 -15.18 -21.12
CA LEU A 273 -8.35 -15.16 -20.94
C LEU A 273 -7.92 -16.16 -19.86
N PHE A 274 -8.78 -16.44 -18.88
CA PHE A 274 -8.52 -17.38 -17.81
C PHE A 274 -9.78 -18.12 -17.37
N THR A 275 -9.58 -19.36 -16.92
CA THR A 275 -10.51 -20.05 -16.03
C THR A 275 -10.03 -19.85 -14.59
N THR A 276 -10.93 -19.47 -13.69
CA THR A 276 -10.60 -19.29 -12.27
C THR A 276 -10.55 -20.65 -11.57
N ASP A 277 -9.47 -20.94 -10.84
CA ASP A 277 -9.44 -22.11 -9.93
C ASP A 277 -10.40 -21.91 -8.74
N ILE A 278 -10.78 -20.65 -8.49
CA ILE A 278 -11.81 -20.26 -7.52
C ILE A 278 -13.19 -20.82 -7.90
N ALA A 279 -13.41 -21.30 -9.13
CA ALA A 279 -14.66 -21.93 -9.56
C ALA A 279 -15.12 -23.12 -8.68
N ASN A 280 -14.23 -23.74 -7.89
CA ASN A 280 -14.60 -24.78 -6.91
C ASN A 280 -15.09 -24.24 -5.55
N THR A 281 -15.15 -22.92 -5.38
CA THR A 281 -15.67 -22.26 -4.17
C THR A 281 -16.67 -21.18 -4.60
N ASN A 282 -17.79 -21.05 -3.88
CA ASN A 282 -18.87 -20.09 -4.16
C ASN A 282 -18.45 -18.58 -4.17
N THR A 283 -17.16 -18.29 -4.13
CA THR A 283 -16.48 -17.00 -3.88
C THR A 283 -16.46 -16.03 -5.06
N LEU A 284 -16.74 -16.49 -6.28
CA LEU A 284 -16.90 -15.66 -7.48
C LEU A 284 -18.32 -15.66 -8.05
N THR A 285 -19.29 -16.14 -7.27
CA THR A 285 -20.68 -15.97 -7.67
C THR A 285 -21.01 -14.47 -7.71
N VAL A 286 -21.96 -14.09 -8.57
CA VAL A 286 -22.50 -12.72 -8.63
C VAL A 286 -22.96 -12.24 -7.24
N PHE A 287 -23.32 -13.18 -6.36
CA PHE A 287 -23.75 -12.94 -4.99
C PHE A 287 -22.63 -12.83 -3.95
N ALA A 288 -21.42 -13.33 -4.21
CA ALA A 288 -20.39 -13.53 -3.20
C ALA A 288 -20.05 -12.25 -2.38
N LEU A 289 -19.91 -11.09 -3.05
CA LEU A 289 -19.68 -9.82 -2.34
C LEU A 289 -20.88 -9.40 -1.52
N ALA A 290 -22.09 -9.58 -2.06
CA ALA A 290 -23.30 -9.14 -1.41
C ALA A 290 -23.65 -10.01 -0.20
N ASP A 291 -23.43 -11.33 -0.30
CA ASP A 291 -23.58 -12.26 0.82
C ASP A 291 -22.53 -11.98 1.93
N HIS A 292 -21.28 -11.72 1.53
CA HIS A 292 -20.24 -11.32 2.47
C HIS A 292 -20.52 -9.96 3.12
N ALA A 293 -20.97 -8.96 2.36
CA ALA A 293 -21.35 -7.67 2.91
C ALA A 293 -22.59 -7.77 3.81
N GLU A 294 -23.56 -8.63 3.46
CA GLU A 294 -24.73 -8.92 4.29
C GLU A 294 -24.30 -9.50 5.65
N SER A 295 -23.41 -10.49 5.66
CA SER A 295 -22.95 -11.08 6.92
C SER A 295 -22.28 -10.05 7.82
N LEU A 296 -21.49 -9.14 7.26
CA LEU A 296 -20.87 -8.03 7.99
C LEU A 296 -21.87 -6.98 8.45
N VAL A 297 -22.90 -6.67 7.67
CA VAL A 297 -23.99 -5.78 8.10
C VAL A 297 -24.74 -6.37 9.29
N ILE A 298 -25.00 -7.69 9.28
CA ILE A 298 -25.66 -8.38 10.40
C ILE A 298 -24.76 -8.37 11.65
N ALA A 299 -23.47 -8.62 11.50
CA ALA A 299 -22.52 -8.67 12.61
C ALA A 299 -22.14 -7.27 13.17
N TYR A 300 -22.03 -6.27 12.29
CA TYR A 300 -21.52 -4.93 12.60
C TYR A 300 -22.45 -3.81 12.10
N PRO A 301 -23.74 -3.82 12.47
CA PRO A 301 -24.75 -2.94 11.88
C PRO A 301 -24.55 -1.46 12.20
N ALA A 302 -23.67 -1.10 13.14
CA ALA A 302 -23.34 0.28 13.49
C ALA A 302 -22.26 0.91 12.56
N HIS A 303 -21.60 0.13 11.72
CA HIS A 303 -20.53 0.62 10.84
C HIS A 303 -21.11 1.03 9.47
N GLU A 304 -21.15 2.32 9.16
CA GLU A 304 -21.64 2.82 7.86
C GLU A 304 -20.90 2.21 6.65
N SER A 305 -19.59 1.95 6.80
CA SER A 305 -18.76 1.34 5.76
C SER A 305 -19.30 -0.01 5.27
N VAL A 306 -19.78 -0.89 6.16
CA VAL A 306 -20.33 -2.19 5.74
C VAL A 306 -21.66 -2.05 5.00
N TRP A 307 -22.46 -1.02 5.33
CA TRP A 307 -23.69 -0.70 4.59
C TRP A 307 -23.37 -0.17 3.19
N MET A 308 -22.33 0.68 3.06
CA MET A 308 -21.88 1.15 1.76
C MET A 308 -21.27 0.02 0.92
N TYR A 309 -20.55 -0.90 1.56
CA TYR A 309 -20.05 -2.09 0.90
C TYR A 309 -21.18 -2.99 0.39
N LEU A 310 -22.23 -3.22 1.19
CA LEU A 310 -23.42 -3.95 0.75
C LEU A 310 -24.11 -3.24 -0.41
N ARG A 311 -24.29 -1.92 -0.31
CA ARG A 311 -24.88 -1.08 -1.36
C ARG A 311 -24.15 -1.22 -2.70
N VAL A 312 -22.83 -1.09 -2.70
CA VAL A 312 -21.99 -1.21 -3.91
C VAL A 312 -22.04 -2.63 -4.45
N SER A 313 -21.97 -3.64 -3.59
CA SER A 313 -22.02 -5.05 -3.98
C SER A 313 -23.35 -5.40 -4.64
N MET A 314 -24.46 -4.91 -4.07
CA MET A 314 -25.81 -5.13 -4.61
C MET A 314 -26.07 -4.37 -5.92
N ALA A 315 -25.37 -3.25 -6.17
CA ALA A 315 -25.59 -2.44 -7.37
C ALA A 315 -25.44 -3.25 -8.66
N ARG A 316 -24.73 -4.38 -8.62
CA ARG A 316 -24.45 -5.28 -9.75
C ARG A 316 -25.45 -6.43 -9.94
N LEU A 317 -26.32 -6.67 -8.95
CA LEU A 317 -27.29 -7.77 -8.97
C LEU A 317 -28.55 -7.45 -9.79
N SER A 318 -29.35 -8.46 -10.16
CA SER A 318 -30.69 -8.23 -10.73
C SER A 318 -31.65 -7.65 -9.69
N PRO A 319 -32.77 -7.03 -10.09
CA PRO A 319 -33.78 -6.53 -9.15
C PRO A 319 -34.32 -7.61 -8.19
N GLU A 320 -34.50 -8.83 -8.69
CA GLU A 320 -34.98 -9.99 -7.92
C GLU A 320 -33.96 -10.39 -6.85
N SER A 321 -32.71 -10.55 -7.25
CA SER A 321 -31.60 -10.84 -6.32
C SER A 321 -31.45 -9.77 -5.25
N ARG A 322 -31.59 -8.47 -5.61
CA ARG A 322 -31.57 -7.39 -4.61
C ARG A 322 -32.76 -7.48 -3.65
N ALA A 323 -33.94 -7.88 -4.13
CA ALA A 323 -35.11 -8.05 -3.27
C ALA A 323 -34.87 -9.17 -2.24
N GLU A 324 -34.26 -10.27 -2.68
CA GLU A 324 -33.91 -11.39 -1.79
C GLU A 324 -32.96 -10.95 -0.65
N ILE A 325 -31.84 -10.30 -0.99
CA ILE A 325 -30.87 -9.83 0.02
C ILE A 325 -31.50 -8.83 0.99
N ARG A 326 -32.32 -7.90 0.48
CA ARG A 326 -33.04 -6.93 1.33
C ARG A 326 -33.91 -7.63 2.35
N GLU A 327 -34.64 -8.65 1.92
CA GLU A 327 -35.55 -9.39 2.79
C GLU A 327 -34.76 -10.18 3.85
N ARG A 328 -33.61 -10.75 3.50
CA ARG A 328 -32.73 -11.42 4.48
C ARG A 328 -32.17 -10.44 5.52
N VAL A 329 -31.68 -9.27 5.09
CA VAL A 329 -31.19 -8.21 5.99
C VAL A 329 -32.32 -7.77 6.93
N ARG A 330 -33.51 -7.47 6.40
CA ARG A 330 -34.68 -7.06 7.21
C ARG A 330 -35.04 -8.11 8.26
N ASN A 331 -35.13 -9.38 7.84
CA ASN A 331 -35.53 -10.49 8.71
C ASN A 331 -34.47 -10.89 9.73
N ARG A 332 -33.22 -10.45 9.58
CA ARG A 332 -32.12 -10.73 10.52
C ARG A 332 -31.74 -9.52 11.38
N SER A 333 -32.09 -8.31 10.97
CA SER A 333 -31.86 -7.06 11.73
C SER A 333 -32.96 -6.75 12.76
N VAL A 334 -33.75 -7.75 13.17
CA VAL A 334 -35.07 -7.65 13.86
C VAL A 334 -35.09 -6.88 15.19
N SER A 335 -33.96 -6.51 15.80
CA SER A 335 -33.94 -5.88 17.13
C SER A 335 -33.54 -4.40 17.20
N GLN A 336 -33.12 -3.76 16.10
CA GLN A 336 -32.60 -2.39 16.17
C GLN A 336 -33.32 -1.43 15.23
N ARG A 337 -33.78 -0.29 15.75
CA ARG A 337 -34.12 0.93 15.00
C ARG A 337 -32.85 1.51 14.35
N ASN A 338 -32.17 0.72 13.53
CA ASN A 338 -30.89 1.06 12.96
C ASN A 338 -31.09 2.16 11.90
N PHE A 339 -30.45 3.30 12.14
CA PHE A 339 -30.50 4.45 11.23
C PHE A 339 -29.99 4.10 9.83
N HIS A 340 -28.91 3.31 9.72
CA HIS A 340 -28.34 2.90 8.45
C HIS A 340 -29.22 1.92 7.68
N LEU A 341 -29.97 1.05 8.36
CA LEU A 341 -30.97 0.20 7.70
C LEU A 341 -32.04 1.05 7.02
N ARG A 342 -32.52 2.12 7.67
CA ARG A 342 -33.48 3.05 7.05
C ARG A 342 -32.89 3.80 5.85
N LEU A 343 -31.65 4.27 5.96
CA LEU A 343 -30.95 4.91 4.84
C LEU A 343 -30.77 3.94 3.67
N PHE A 344 -30.45 2.69 3.96
CA PHE A 344 -30.30 1.63 2.98
C PHE A 344 -31.64 1.29 2.30
N GLU A 345 -32.74 1.20 3.06
CA GLU A 345 -34.08 0.98 2.52
C GLU A 345 -34.54 2.15 1.64
N ASP A 346 -34.30 3.40 2.06
CA ASP A 346 -34.55 4.59 1.26
C ASP A 346 -33.76 4.53 -0.06
N TRP A 347 -32.45 4.27 0.01
CA TRP A 347 -31.61 4.13 -1.18
C TRP A 347 -32.12 3.05 -2.14
N CYS A 348 -32.50 1.89 -1.61
CA CYS A 348 -33.02 0.79 -2.42
C CYS A 348 -34.38 1.11 -3.08
N SER A 349 -35.13 2.07 -2.54
CA SER A 349 -36.46 2.45 -3.00
C SER A 349 -36.43 3.58 -4.03
N ARG A 350 -35.29 4.30 -4.15
CA ARG A 350 -35.13 5.34 -5.17
C ARG A 350 -35.16 4.73 -6.58
N PRO A 351 -36.00 5.25 -7.50
CA PRO A 351 -35.91 4.88 -8.91
C PRO A 351 -34.49 5.15 -9.40
N ARG A 352 -33.88 4.20 -10.11
CA ARG A 352 -32.63 4.48 -10.81
C ARG A 352 -32.95 5.48 -11.92
N GLY A 353 -32.84 6.77 -11.62
CA GLY A 353 -32.53 7.75 -12.66
C GLY A 353 -31.24 7.29 -13.36
N ASN A 354 -31.07 7.62 -14.64
CA ASN A 354 -29.90 7.30 -15.46
C ASN A 354 -28.60 8.02 -14.98
N THR A 355 -28.39 8.12 -13.67
CA THR A 355 -27.31 8.86 -13.01
C THR A 355 -26.67 7.96 -11.95
N ILE A 356 -25.95 6.94 -12.42
CA ILE A 356 -24.89 6.30 -11.63
C ILE A 356 -23.63 6.35 -12.47
N HIS A 357 -23.05 7.54 -12.65
CA HIS A 357 -21.72 7.66 -13.26
C HIS A 357 -20.80 8.74 -12.67
N GLU A 358 -21.22 9.59 -11.72
CA GLU A 358 -20.37 10.73 -11.31
C GLU A 358 -20.02 10.87 -9.81
N GLU A 359 -20.57 10.07 -8.90
CA GLU A 359 -20.19 10.22 -7.48
C GLU A 359 -20.11 8.87 -6.75
N VAL A 360 -18.94 8.22 -6.84
CA VAL A 360 -18.22 7.49 -5.76
C VAL A 360 -16.75 7.41 -6.14
#